data_AF-A0AAV5CAX6-F1
#
_entry.id   AF-A0AAV5CAX6-F1
#
_cell.length_a   1.000
_cell.length_b   1.000
_cell.length_c   1.000
_cell.angle_alpha   90.00
_cell.angle_beta   90.00
_cell.angle_gamma   90.00
#
_symmetry.space_group_name_H-M   'P 1'
#
loop_
_entity.id
_entity.type
_entity.pdbx_description
1 polymer ?
#
loop_
_entity_poly.entity_id
_entity_poly.type
_entity_poly.pdbx_seq_one_letter_code
_entity_poly.pdbx_strand_id
1 'polypeptide(L)'
;MGQCLMDLCPLISNMVPKRISNRRTIQEALNGISWIRDIHGVLSFEIILEFIRLCNVLPNINLQPGVEDVHRWRLSSTGQYSCSSAYEVQFHGSIQFGLWERIWKSWAPEKCRFFLWLVAHDRCWTADHLARRNLPHPESCPLCDQEDETIHHILVGCVFARQFWHILLRQAGLELLSPQPSDTSFEEWWNYSAGRVHGEARKKFNTTIILRAWILWRHRNDCVFNGREPNLAVALILAGNERSWWSLAGAGALAASAAAQAVD
;
A
#
# COMPACT_ATOMS: atom_id res chain seq x y z
N MET A 1 -16.76 -10.52 25.02
CA MET A 1 -16.00 -9.27 24.80
C MET A 1 -15.97 -8.51 26.10
N GLY A 2 -14.79 -8.09 26.59
CA GLY A 2 -14.74 -7.14 27.70
C GLY A 2 -15.08 -5.73 27.19
N GLN A 3 -15.80 -4.92 27.95
CA GLN A 3 -16.01 -3.49 27.65
C GLN A 3 -15.63 -2.72 28.91
N CYS A 4 -15.10 -1.50 28.76
CA CYS A 4 -14.90 -0.64 29.93
C CYS A 4 -16.27 -0.21 30.46
N LEU A 5 -16.40 0.02 31.77
CA LEU A 5 -17.62 0.59 32.36
C LEU A 5 -17.99 1.92 31.69
N MET A 6 -16.98 2.74 31.34
CA MET A 6 -17.16 4.02 30.67
C MET A 6 -17.72 3.89 29.25
N ASP A 7 -17.43 2.78 28.57
CA ASP A 7 -17.96 2.52 27.22
C ASP A 7 -19.37 1.91 27.30
N LEU A 8 -19.63 1.08 28.32
CA LEU A 8 -20.88 0.35 28.49
C LEU A 8 -22.01 1.24 29.03
N CYS A 9 -21.68 2.07 30.04
CA CYS A 9 -22.60 2.94 30.78
C CYS A 9 -21.92 4.31 31.07
N PRO A 10 -21.73 5.16 30.05
CA PRO A 10 -21.04 6.46 30.19
C PRO A 10 -21.75 7.43 31.13
N LEU A 11 -23.09 7.50 31.13
CA LEU A 11 -23.84 8.43 31.98
C LEU A 11 -23.69 8.07 33.46
N ILE A 12 -23.78 6.79 33.81
CA ILE A 12 -23.55 6.32 35.18
C ILE A 12 -22.11 6.56 35.61
N SER A 13 -21.14 6.30 34.72
CA SER A 13 -19.73 6.56 35.01
C SER A 13 -19.47 8.02 35.37
N ASN A 14 -20.20 8.96 34.74
CA ASN A 14 -20.13 10.39 35.05
C ASN A 14 -20.84 10.78 36.37
N MET A 15 -21.77 9.97 36.86
CA MET A 15 -22.45 10.18 38.14
C MET A 15 -21.61 9.77 39.35
N VAL A 16 -20.52 9.02 39.13
CA VAL A 16 -19.58 8.63 40.18
C VAL A 16 -18.51 9.72 40.34
N PRO A 17 -18.36 10.32 41.53
CA PRO A 17 -17.32 11.31 41.79
C PRO A 17 -15.93 10.76 41.48
N LYS A 18 -15.08 11.56 40.79
CA LYS A 18 -13.71 11.16 40.41
C LYS A 18 -12.85 10.67 41.57
N ARG A 19 -13.09 11.21 42.78
CA ARG A 19 -12.39 10.79 44.01
C ARG A 19 -12.66 9.32 44.37
N ILE A 20 -13.84 8.80 44.01
CA ILE A 20 -14.24 7.40 44.22
C ILE A 20 -13.73 6.56 43.05
N SER A 21 -14.03 6.96 41.81
CA SER A 21 -13.67 6.19 40.60
C SER A 21 -12.16 5.95 40.46
N ASN A 22 -11.32 6.89 40.92
CA ASN A 22 -9.86 6.78 40.80
C ASN A 22 -9.21 5.92 41.90
N ARG A 23 -9.93 5.60 42.98
CA ARG A 23 -9.38 4.90 44.15
C ARG A 23 -9.99 3.53 44.38
N ARG A 24 -11.26 3.38 44.03
CA ARG A 24 -12.03 2.20 44.34
C ARG A 24 -11.79 1.11 43.30
N THR A 25 -11.56 -0.11 43.75
CA THR A 25 -11.47 -1.27 42.85
C THR A 25 -12.86 -1.85 42.55
N ILE A 26 -12.98 -2.62 41.46
CA ILE A 26 -14.24 -3.33 41.14
C ILE A 26 -14.59 -4.32 42.26
N GLN A 27 -13.61 -4.99 42.85
CA GLN A 27 -13.80 -5.90 43.98
C GLN A 27 -14.44 -5.19 45.18
N GLU A 28 -13.94 -4.02 45.56
CA GLU A 28 -14.52 -3.21 46.64
C GLU A 28 -15.91 -2.70 46.32
N ALA A 29 -16.19 -2.38 45.06
CA ALA A 29 -17.48 -1.86 44.60
C ALA A 29 -18.57 -2.94 44.56
N LEU A 30 -18.20 -4.17 44.20
CA LEU A 30 -19.10 -5.33 44.20
C LEU A 30 -19.38 -5.84 45.61
N ASN A 31 -18.44 -5.68 46.55
CA ASN A 31 -18.65 -6.08 47.94
C ASN A 31 -19.85 -5.33 48.54
N GLY A 32 -20.86 -6.10 48.97
CA GLY A 32 -22.10 -5.56 49.54
C GLY A 32 -22.90 -4.66 48.58
N ILE A 33 -22.71 -4.77 47.26
CA ILE A 33 -23.41 -3.96 46.24
C ILE A 33 -23.25 -2.45 46.49
N SER A 34 -22.06 -2.07 46.96
CA SER A 34 -21.80 -0.72 47.46
C SER A 34 -21.60 0.31 46.35
N TRP A 35 -21.36 -0.12 45.11
CA TRP A 35 -21.32 0.72 43.92
C TRP A 35 -22.59 1.55 43.70
N ILE A 36 -23.77 1.06 44.14
CA ILE A 36 -25.04 1.82 44.02
C ILE A 36 -24.96 3.13 44.80
N ARG A 37 -24.27 3.14 45.95
CA ARG A 37 -24.13 4.32 46.81
C ARG A 37 -23.19 5.36 46.23
N ASP A 38 -22.36 4.98 45.26
CA ASP A 38 -21.39 5.87 44.64
C ASP A 38 -22.01 6.71 43.51
N ILE A 39 -23.24 6.39 43.08
CA ILE A 39 -23.96 7.10 42.03
C ILE A 39 -24.63 8.32 42.66
N HIS A 40 -24.24 9.52 42.23
CA HIS A 40 -24.79 10.78 42.70
C HIS A 40 -25.47 11.57 41.57
N GLY A 41 -26.57 12.24 41.89
CA GLY A 41 -27.27 13.13 40.98
C GLY A 41 -28.73 12.72 40.74
N VAL A 42 -29.35 13.33 39.73
CA VAL A 42 -30.76 13.09 39.39
C VAL A 42 -30.85 11.92 38.40
N LEU A 43 -31.66 10.92 38.75
CA LEU A 43 -31.90 9.77 37.87
C LEU A 43 -32.87 10.14 36.75
N SER A 44 -32.31 10.48 35.58
CA SER A 44 -33.09 10.59 34.34
C SER A 44 -33.46 9.19 33.80
N PHE A 45 -34.38 9.14 32.84
CA PHE A 45 -34.78 7.90 32.21
C PHE A 45 -33.60 7.16 31.56
N GLU A 46 -32.70 7.87 30.89
CA GLU A 46 -31.51 7.33 30.25
C GLU A 46 -30.54 6.71 31.26
N ILE A 47 -30.36 7.35 32.42
CA ILE A 47 -29.52 6.84 33.51
C ILE A 47 -30.12 5.56 34.09
N ILE A 48 -31.45 5.50 34.24
CA ILE A 48 -32.14 4.29 34.71
C ILE A 48 -31.92 3.13 33.74
N LEU A 49 -31.93 3.37 32.43
CA LEU A 49 -31.64 2.33 31.43
C LEU A 49 -30.19 1.81 31.53
N GLU A 50 -29.22 2.70 31.68
CA GLU A 50 -27.83 2.30 31.94
C GLU A 50 -27.68 1.54 33.26
N PHE A 51 -28.47 1.90 34.27
CA PHE A 51 -28.44 1.25 35.59
C PHE A 51 -28.91 -0.20 35.48
N ILE A 52 -30.04 -0.41 34.80
CA ILE A 52 -30.57 -1.75 34.51
C ILE A 52 -29.56 -2.56 33.69
N ARG A 53 -28.92 -1.95 32.68
CA ARG A 53 -27.87 -2.60 31.89
C ARG A 53 -26.71 -3.04 32.79
N LEU A 54 -26.26 -2.18 33.71
CA LEU A 54 -25.20 -2.50 34.64
C LEU A 54 -25.61 -3.63 35.61
N CYS A 55 -26.83 -3.58 36.15
CA CYS A 55 -27.41 -4.66 36.97
C CYS A 55 -27.47 -6.01 36.26
N ASN A 56 -27.62 -6.04 34.94
CA ASN A 56 -27.62 -7.27 34.16
C ASN A 56 -26.19 -7.80 33.87
N VAL A 57 -25.20 -6.92 33.82
CA VAL A 57 -23.80 -7.29 33.48
C VAL A 57 -23.00 -7.69 34.71
N LEU A 58 -23.11 -6.94 35.82
CA LEU A 58 -22.31 -7.16 37.02
C LEU A 58 -22.42 -8.57 37.63
N PRO A 59 -23.60 -9.23 37.66
CA PRO A 59 -23.71 -10.60 38.19
C PRO A 59 -22.91 -11.64 37.39
N ASN A 60 -22.56 -11.35 36.14
CA ASN A 60 -21.76 -12.24 35.30
C ASN A 60 -20.25 -12.10 35.56
N ILE A 61 -19.84 -11.17 36.43
CA ILE A 61 -18.44 -10.95 36.79
C ILE A 61 -18.07 -11.88 37.96
N ASN A 62 -17.33 -12.94 37.65
CA ASN A 62 -16.79 -13.86 38.65
C ASN A 62 -15.35 -13.47 39.02
N LEU A 63 -15.20 -12.80 40.17
CA LEU A 63 -13.89 -12.50 40.74
C LEU A 63 -13.30 -13.76 41.37
N GLN A 64 -12.01 -14.04 41.12
CA GLN A 64 -11.29 -15.16 41.72
C GLN A 64 -10.49 -14.67 42.92
N PRO A 65 -10.82 -15.07 44.16
CA PRO A 65 -10.09 -14.63 45.35
C PRO A 65 -8.62 -15.05 45.29
N GLY A 66 -7.72 -14.10 45.54
CA GLY A 66 -6.27 -14.37 45.58
C GLY A 66 -5.58 -14.48 44.22
N VAL A 67 -6.30 -14.23 43.12
CA VAL A 67 -5.72 -14.14 41.77
C VAL A 67 -5.57 -12.66 41.41
N GLU A 68 -4.35 -12.22 41.09
CA GLU A 68 -4.10 -10.85 40.63
C GLU A 68 -4.65 -10.60 39.21
N ASP A 69 -5.04 -9.35 38.95
CA ASP A 69 -5.51 -8.93 37.64
C ASP A 69 -4.40 -9.01 36.58
N VAL A 70 -4.73 -9.56 35.41
CA VAL A 70 -3.79 -9.68 34.28
C VAL A 70 -4.29 -8.85 33.10
N HIS A 71 -3.42 -7.98 32.59
CA HIS A 71 -3.69 -7.26 31.35
C HIS A 71 -3.69 -8.24 30.16
N ARG A 72 -4.82 -8.35 29.45
CA ARG A 72 -4.93 -9.16 28.24
C ARG A 72 -5.07 -8.30 26.99
N TRP A 73 -4.13 -8.45 26.08
CA TRP A 73 -4.15 -7.85 24.76
C TRP A 73 -5.15 -8.56 23.85
N ARG A 74 -6.30 -7.93 23.61
CA ARG A 74 -7.43 -8.54 22.90
C ARG A 74 -7.19 -8.77 21.41
N LEU A 75 -6.18 -8.09 20.87
CA LEU A 75 -5.87 -8.10 19.46
C LEU A 75 -4.79 -9.14 19.11
N SER A 76 -4.51 -10.06 20.03
CA SER A 76 -3.72 -11.26 19.79
C SER A 76 -4.47 -12.48 20.32
N SER A 77 -4.38 -13.61 19.60
CA SER A 77 -4.98 -14.89 19.98
C SER A 77 -4.39 -15.44 21.30
N THR A 78 -3.15 -15.09 21.62
CA THR A 78 -2.49 -15.49 22.88
C THR A 78 -2.91 -14.62 24.07
N GLY A 79 -3.59 -13.49 23.82
CA GLY A 79 -3.91 -12.51 24.85
C GLY A 79 -2.70 -11.71 25.36
N GLN A 80 -1.49 -11.92 24.79
CA GLN A 80 -0.27 -11.22 25.19
C GLN A 80 0.01 -10.04 24.29
N TYR A 81 0.43 -8.93 24.90
CA TYR A 81 0.88 -7.75 24.16
C TYR A 81 2.26 -7.99 23.55
N SER A 82 2.45 -7.55 22.31
CA SER A 82 3.77 -7.39 21.70
C SER A 82 3.76 -6.18 20.77
N CYS A 83 4.91 -5.53 20.59
CA CYS A 83 5.04 -4.44 19.61
C CYS A 83 4.66 -4.90 18.19
N SER A 84 4.92 -6.17 17.82
CA SER A 84 4.52 -6.74 16.52
C SER A 84 3.01 -6.79 16.36
N SER A 85 2.29 -7.34 17.35
CA SER A 85 0.83 -7.44 17.29
C SER A 85 0.15 -6.07 17.32
N ALA A 86 0.72 -5.09 18.04
CA ALA A 86 0.25 -3.72 18.00
C ALA A 86 0.45 -3.08 16.61
N TYR A 87 1.62 -3.28 16.00
CA TYR A 87 1.91 -2.80 14.65
C TYR A 87 0.95 -3.42 13.63
N GLU A 88 0.75 -4.73 13.64
CA GLU A 88 -0.17 -5.43 12.72
C GLU A 88 -1.60 -4.88 12.82
N VAL A 89 -2.08 -4.58 14.03
CA VAL A 89 -3.41 -4.00 14.24
C VAL A 89 -3.53 -2.61 13.63
N GLN A 90 -2.46 -1.81 13.63
CA GLN A 90 -2.49 -0.50 12.98
C GLN A 90 -2.84 -0.59 11.49
N PHE A 91 -2.54 -1.72 10.85
CA PHE A 91 -2.84 -1.97 9.45
C PHE A 91 -4.05 -2.88 9.24
N HIS A 92 -4.79 -3.26 10.30
CA HIS A 92 -6.05 -3.97 10.13
C HIS A 92 -7.04 -3.11 9.34
N GLY A 93 -7.60 -3.68 8.26
CA GLY A 93 -8.50 -2.96 7.35
C GLY A 93 -7.80 -2.05 6.34
N SER A 94 -6.45 -2.03 6.29
CA SER A 94 -5.73 -1.33 5.22
C SER A 94 -5.96 -2.00 3.87
N ILE A 95 -6.04 -1.18 2.82
CA ILE A 95 -6.07 -1.67 1.44
C ILE A 95 -4.66 -2.11 1.08
N GLN A 96 -4.52 -3.37 0.71
CA GLN A 96 -3.24 -3.93 0.27
C GLN A 96 -2.87 -3.37 -1.10
N PHE A 97 -1.70 -2.73 -1.18
CA PHE A 97 -1.18 -2.15 -2.41
C PHE A 97 -0.40 -3.20 -3.23
N GLY A 98 -1.09 -3.96 -4.09
CA GLY A 98 -0.52 -5.16 -4.73
C GLY A 98 0.75 -4.96 -5.57
N LEU A 99 1.05 -3.75 -6.04
CA LEU A 99 2.26 -3.44 -6.80
C LEU A 99 3.56 -3.56 -5.98
N TRP A 100 3.53 -3.35 -4.65
CA TRP A 100 4.76 -3.40 -3.84
C TRP A 100 5.47 -4.74 -3.99
N GLU A 101 4.71 -5.83 -3.99
CA GLU A 101 5.27 -7.17 -4.07
C GLU A 101 5.98 -7.38 -5.42
N ARG A 102 5.40 -6.89 -6.50
CA ARG A 102 5.97 -7.01 -7.86
C ARG A 102 7.24 -6.18 -8.01
N ILE A 103 7.25 -4.97 -7.45
CA ILE A 103 8.42 -4.08 -7.49
C ILE A 103 9.55 -4.70 -6.67
N TRP A 104 9.30 -5.02 -5.41
CA TRP A 104 10.34 -5.38 -4.46
C TRP A 104 10.82 -6.83 -4.58
N LYS A 105 9.97 -7.77 -5.02
CA LYS A 105 10.36 -9.16 -5.30
C LYS A 105 10.98 -9.35 -6.69
N SER A 106 11.04 -8.35 -7.56
CA SER A 106 11.73 -8.45 -8.85
C SER A 106 13.26 -8.58 -8.69
N TRP A 107 13.96 -8.92 -9.77
CA TRP A 107 15.43 -8.86 -9.82
C TRP A 107 15.94 -7.47 -10.27
N ALA A 108 15.09 -6.46 -10.29
CA ALA A 108 15.48 -5.15 -10.77
C ALA A 108 16.45 -4.48 -9.79
N PRO A 109 17.41 -3.68 -10.28
CA PRO A 109 18.28 -2.85 -9.46
C PRO A 109 17.47 -1.93 -8.53
N GLU A 110 18.05 -1.60 -7.37
CA GLU A 110 17.40 -0.73 -6.38
C GLU A 110 16.94 0.61 -6.95
N LYS A 111 17.76 1.26 -7.78
CA LYS A 111 17.39 2.52 -8.43
C LYS A 111 16.11 2.40 -9.28
N CYS A 112 15.93 1.28 -9.97
CA CYS A 112 14.76 1.05 -10.83
C CYS A 112 13.54 0.67 -9.98
N ARG A 113 13.73 -0.11 -8.91
CA ARG A 113 12.66 -0.42 -7.93
C ARG A 113 12.16 0.86 -7.24
N PHE A 114 13.08 1.72 -6.82
CA PHE A 114 12.75 3.00 -6.20
C PHE A 114 12.04 3.94 -7.17
N PHE A 115 12.47 4.00 -8.43
CA PHE A 115 11.72 4.73 -9.46
C PHE A 115 10.28 4.23 -9.60
N LEU A 116 10.07 2.92 -9.73
CA LEU A 116 8.70 2.37 -9.82
C LEU A 116 7.88 2.60 -8.55
N TRP A 117 8.52 2.64 -7.38
CA TRP A 117 7.88 3.03 -6.14
C TRP A 117 7.35 4.48 -6.21
N LEU A 118 8.13 5.41 -6.79
CA LEU A 118 7.66 6.78 -7.03
C LEU A 118 6.53 6.83 -8.06
N VAL A 119 6.62 6.05 -9.14
CA VAL A 119 5.54 5.94 -10.16
C VAL A 119 4.23 5.55 -9.51
N ALA A 120 4.25 4.52 -8.67
CA ALA A 120 3.02 4.00 -8.10
C ALA A 120 2.41 4.86 -6.98
N HIS A 121 3.17 5.84 -6.48
CA HIS A 121 2.66 6.87 -5.58
C HIS A 121 2.33 8.19 -6.29
N ASP A 122 2.39 8.23 -7.64
CA ASP A 122 2.26 9.45 -8.44
C ASP A 122 3.18 10.56 -7.92
N ARG A 123 4.49 10.27 -7.77
CA ARG A 123 5.50 11.22 -7.23
C ARG A 123 6.63 11.51 -8.20
N CYS A 124 6.47 11.19 -9.48
CA CYS A 124 7.45 11.53 -10.51
C CYS A 124 7.30 12.99 -10.96
N TRP A 125 8.42 13.64 -11.30
CA TRP A 125 8.41 15.03 -11.79
C TRP A 125 8.04 15.10 -13.28
N THR A 126 6.74 15.00 -13.54
CA THR A 126 6.12 15.14 -14.87
C THR A 126 5.54 16.54 -15.07
N ALA A 127 5.19 16.89 -16.31
CA ALA A 127 4.68 18.23 -16.63
C ALA A 127 3.41 18.55 -15.85
N ASP A 128 2.50 17.59 -15.67
CA ASP A 128 1.29 17.76 -14.85
C ASP A 128 1.59 18.07 -13.38
N HIS A 129 2.61 17.44 -12.78
CA HIS A 129 3.06 17.73 -11.41
C HIS A 129 3.72 19.10 -11.27
N LEU A 130 4.46 19.52 -12.28
CA LEU A 130 5.03 20.87 -12.36
C LEU A 130 3.94 21.93 -12.53
N ALA A 131 2.94 21.66 -13.37
CA ALA A 131 1.78 22.53 -13.60
C ALA A 131 0.98 22.76 -12.31
N ARG A 132 0.70 21.70 -11.53
CA ARG A 132 0.04 21.81 -10.21
C ARG A 132 0.78 22.73 -9.22
N ARG A 133 2.06 22.98 -9.44
CA ARG A 133 2.92 23.84 -8.60
C ARG A 133 3.24 25.19 -9.23
N ASN A 134 2.61 25.54 -10.36
CA ASN A 134 2.89 26.75 -11.13
C ASN A 134 4.38 26.88 -11.53
N LEU A 135 5.05 25.75 -11.79
CA LEU A 135 6.44 25.73 -12.26
C LEU A 135 6.47 25.66 -13.81
N PRO A 136 7.53 26.17 -14.47
CA PRO A 136 7.70 26.02 -15.91
C PRO A 136 7.64 24.55 -16.33
N HIS A 137 6.85 24.24 -17.35
CA HIS A 137 6.64 22.89 -17.85
C HIS A 137 6.35 22.90 -19.36
N PRO A 138 6.67 21.83 -20.09
CA PRO A 138 6.26 21.66 -21.49
C PRO A 138 4.73 21.61 -21.61
N GLU A 139 4.17 22.22 -22.66
CA GLU A 139 2.72 22.18 -22.96
C GLU A 139 2.26 20.81 -23.46
N SER A 140 3.17 19.98 -23.94
CA SER A 140 2.87 18.64 -24.47
C SER A 140 3.98 17.67 -24.11
N CYS A 141 3.65 16.37 -24.15
CA CYS A 141 4.58 15.30 -23.85
C CYS A 141 5.85 15.39 -24.73
N PRO A 142 7.04 15.52 -24.13
CA PRO A 142 8.30 15.66 -24.87
C PRO A 142 8.62 14.50 -25.81
N LEU A 143 7.95 13.34 -25.67
CA LEU A 143 8.20 12.16 -26.49
C LEU A 143 7.33 12.07 -27.74
N CYS A 144 6.08 12.53 -27.69
CA CYS A 144 5.13 12.41 -28.82
C CYS A 144 4.59 13.74 -29.32
N ASP A 145 4.70 14.83 -28.55
CA ASP A 145 4.20 16.16 -28.89
C ASP A 145 2.70 16.19 -29.28
N GLN A 146 1.88 15.36 -28.61
CA GLN A 146 0.46 15.16 -28.96
C GLN A 146 -0.52 15.32 -27.80
N GLU A 147 -0.14 14.91 -26.59
CA GLU A 147 -1.00 14.90 -25.40
C GLU A 147 -0.24 15.45 -24.19
N ASP A 148 -0.98 15.79 -23.13
CA ASP A 148 -0.42 16.23 -21.85
C ASP A 148 0.49 15.17 -21.22
N GLU A 149 1.57 15.62 -20.60
CA GLU A 149 2.53 14.72 -20.00
C GLU A 149 2.11 14.30 -18.58
N THR A 150 1.74 13.03 -18.44
CA THR A 150 1.57 12.34 -17.15
C THR A 150 2.49 11.13 -17.07
N ILE A 151 2.75 10.61 -15.86
CA ILE A 151 3.59 9.41 -15.70
C ILE A 151 2.97 8.19 -16.40
N HIS A 152 1.65 8.06 -16.38
CA HIS A 152 0.96 6.98 -17.09
C HIS A 152 1.02 7.17 -18.61
N HIS A 153 0.90 8.40 -19.11
CA HIS A 153 1.10 8.69 -20.52
C HIS A 153 2.54 8.33 -20.94
N ILE A 154 3.58 8.80 -20.25
CA ILE A 154 4.98 8.47 -20.58
C ILE A 154 5.24 6.96 -20.61
N LEU A 155 4.64 6.20 -19.71
CA LEU A 155 4.91 4.78 -19.59
C LEU A 155 4.06 3.89 -20.50
N VAL A 156 2.80 4.22 -20.78
CA VAL A 156 1.89 3.37 -21.60
C VAL A 156 1.04 4.14 -22.61
N GLY A 157 0.60 5.36 -22.30
CA GLY A 157 -0.30 6.13 -23.16
C GLY A 157 0.38 6.81 -24.36
N CYS A 158 1.69 7.04 -24.29
CA CYS A 158 2.44 7.73 -25.33
C CYS A 158 2.64 6.83 -26.55
N VAL A 159 2.43 7.37 -27.76
CA VAL A 159 2.69 6.63 -29.01
C VAL A 159 4.13 6.10 -29.05
N PHE A 160 5.09 6.91 -28.61
CA PHE A 160 6.50 6.51 -28.50
C PHE A 160 6.66 5.29 -27.57
N ALA A 161 6.04 5.34 -26.39
CA ALA A 161 6.10 4.26 -25.41
C ALA A 161 5.44 2.98 -25.95
N ARG A 162 4.27 3.07 -26.58
CA ARG A 162 3.59 1.92 -27.19
C ARG A 162 4.44 1.24 -28.26
N GLN A 163 5.08 2.01 -29.14
CA GLN A 163 6.00 1.46 -30.14
C GLN A 163 7.21 0.79 -29.50
N PHE A 164 7.80 1.43 -28.48
CA PHE A 164 8.91 0.88 -27.71
C PHE A 164 8.57 -0.46 -27.06
N TRP A 165 7.42 -0.55 -26.39
CA TRP A 165 6.94 -1.80 -25.79
C TRP A 165 6.67 -2.87 -26.83
N HIS A 166 5.99 -2.52 -27.93
CA HIS A 166 5.66 -3.47 -28.98
C HIS A 166 6.91 -4.13 -29.56
N ILE A 167 7.95 -3.35 -29.89
CA ILE A 167 9.19 -3.88 -30.43
C ILE A 167 9.89 -4.81 -29.42
N LEU A 168 9.95 -4.41 -28.15
CA LEU A 168 10.64 -5.19 -27.11
C LEU A 168 9.89 -6.47 -26.72
N LEU A 169 8.56 -6.42 -26.64
CA LEU A 169 7.75 -7.59 -26.31
C LEU A 169 7.66 -8.55 -27.50
N ARG A 170 7.64 -8.05 -28.73
CA ARG A 170 7.73 -8.89 -29.94
C ARG A 170 9.04 -9.69 -30.00
N GLN A 171 10.16 -9.11 -29.58
CA GLN A 171 11.44 -9.85 -29.46
C GLN A 171 11.37 -11.01 -28.45
N ALA A 172 10.42 -10.97 -27.52
CA ALA A 172 10.17 -12.01 -26.53
C ALA A 172 8.98 -12.93 -26.87
N GLY A 173 8.30 -12.73 -28.01
CA GLY A 173 7.07 -13.45 -28.37
C GLY A 173 5.86 -13.08 -27.51
N LEU A 174 5.85 -11.88 -26.93
CA LEU A 174 4.82 -11.39 -26.00
C LEU A 174 4.11 -10.14 -26.55
N GLU A 175 4.08 -9.93 -27.86
CA GLU A 175 3.53 -8.73 -28.50
C GLU A 175 2.06 -8.46 -28.12
N LEU A 176 1.29 -9.51 -27.82
CA LEU A 176 -0.11 -9.42 -27.37
C LEU A 176 -0.25 -8.73 -26.00
N LEU A 177 0.81 -8.67 -25.21
CA LEU A 177 0.85 -7.99 -23.91
C LEU A 177 1.30 -6.53 -24.02
N SER A 178 1.50 -6.01 -25.23
CA SER A 178 1.89 -4.60 -25.43
C SER A 178 0.75 -3.65 -25.03
N PRO A 179 1.06 -2.47 -24.46
CA PRO A 179 0.03 -1.49 -24.13
C PRO A 179 -0.75 -1.06 -25.38
N GLN A 180 -2.07 -1.05 -25.25
CA GLN A 180 -3.01 -0.63 -26.28
C GLN A 180 -3.38 0.84 -26.09
N PRO A 181 -3.96 1.51 -27.12
CA PRO A 181 -4.43 2.89 -26.99
C PRO A 181 -5.46 3.11 -25.88
N SER A 182 -6.19 2.07 -25.48
CA SER A 182 -7.14 2.10 -24.36
C SER A 182 -6.48 2.06 -22.97
N ASP A 183 -5.19 1.69 -22.89
CA ASP A 183 -4.49 1.54 -21.62
C ASP A 183 -4.03 2.90 -21.11
N THR A 184 -4.80 3.46 -20.18
CA THR A 184 -4.52 4.76 -19.56
C THR A 184 -3.76 4.65 -18.24
N SER A 185 -3.70 3.46 -17.63
CA SER A 185 -3.01 3.20 -16.37
C SER A 185 -1.90 2.17 -16.53
N PHE A 186 -0.67 2.59 -16.22
CA PHE A 186 0.50 1.70 -16.19
C PHE A 186 0.32 0.57 -15.16
N GLU A 187 -0.30 0.86 -14.02
CA GLU A 187 -0.55 -0.15 -12.98
C GLU A 187 -1.52 -1.21 -13.49
N GLU A 188 -2.63 -0.82 -14.09
CA GLU A 188 -3.65 -1.75 -14.58
C GLU A 188 -3.12 -2.62 -15.71
N TRP A 189 -2.42 -2.02 -16.68
CA TRP A 189 -1.78 -2.74 -17.77
C TRP A 189 -0.74 -3.74 -17.25
N TRP A 190 0.13 -3.33 -16.32
CA TRP A 190 1.12 -4.25 -15.72
C TRP A 190 0.43 -5.33 -14.88
N ASN A 191 -0.66 -4.98 -14.19
CA ASN A 191 -1.50 -5.92 -13.45
C ASN A 191 -2.05 -7.02 -14.34
N TYR A 192 -2.67 -6.65 -15.45
CA TYR A 192 -3.18 -7.55 -16.47
C TYR A 192 -2.08 -8.41 -17.10
N SER A 193 -1.02 -7.78 -17.62
CA SER A 193 0.03 -8.48 -18.38
C SER A 193 0.81 -9.48 -17.53
N ALA A 194 1.14 -9.13 -16.28
CA ALA A 194 1.81 -10.08 -15.39
C ALA A 194 0.89 -11.17 -14.84
N GLY A 195 -0.43 -11.07 -15.02
CA GLY A 195 -1.40 -12.12 -14.73
C GLY A 195 -1.36 -13.26 -15.76
N ARG A 196 -0.90 -12.97 -16.98
CA ARG A 196 -0.74 -13.93 -18.10
C ARG A 196 0.60 -14.70 -18.07
N VAL A 197 1.46 -14.39 -17.11
CA VAL A 197 2.78 -15.01 -16.97
C VAL A 197 2.90 -15.63 -15.58
N HIS A 198 3.39 -16.87 -15.50
CA HIS A 198 3.44 -17.63 -14.25
C HIS A 198 4.87 -17.98 -13.81
N GLY A 199 5.01 -18.35 -12.54
CA GLY A 199 6.26 -18.86 -11.97
C GLY A 199 7.47 -17.92 -12.15
N GLU A 200 8.62 -18.50 -12.48
CA GLU A 200 9.87 -17.75 -12.70
C GLU A 200 9.79 -16.79 -13.90
N ALA A 201 9.01 -17.15 -14.93
CA ALA A 201 8.77 -16.28 -16.08
C ALA A 201 8.09 -14.98 -15.66
N ARG A 202 7.19 -15.01 -14.66
CA ARG A 202 6.55 -13.80 -14.11
C ARG A 202 7.56 -12.85 -13.47
N LYS A 203 8.52 -13.41 -12.73
CA LYS A 203 9.58 -12.63 -12.09
C LYS A 203 10.51 -11.99 -13.13
N LYS A 204 10.86 -12.73 -14.18
CA LYS A 204 11.59 -12.23 -15.36
C LYS A 204 10.82 -11.10 -16.05
N PHE A 205 9.55 -11.34 -16.34
CA PHE A 205 8.65 -10.37 -16.96
C PHE A 205 8.57 -9.08 -16.15
N ASN A 206 8.25 -9.15 -14.85
CA ASN A 206 8.21 -7.99 -13.97
C ASN A 206 9.52 -7.21 -13.95
N THR A 207 10.65 -7.92 -13.92
CA THR A 207 11.96 -7.26 -13.94
C THR A 207 12.20 -6.54 -15.27
N THR A 208 11.85 -7.17 -16.39
CA THR A 208 11.91 -6.54 -17.72
C THR A 208 11.04 -5.28 -17.76
N ILE A 209 9.79 -5.34 -17.32
CA ILE A 209 8.89 -4.17 -17.27
C ILE A 209 9.53 -3.03 -16.46
N ILE A 210 10.07 -3.30 -15.27
CA ILE A 210 10.71 -2.29 -14.42
C ILE A 210 11.91 -1.63 -15.14
N LEU A 211 12.77 -2.43 -15.78
CA LEU A 211 13.94 -1.91 -16.50
C LEU A 211 13.52 -1.07 -17.72
N ARG A 212 12.53 -1.54 -18.49
CA ARG A 212 12.04 -0.84 -19.68
C ARG A 212 11.34 0.46 -19.35
N ALA A 213 10.53 0.49 -18.29
CA ALA A 213 9.93 1.72 -17.77
C ALA A 213 11.00 2.73 -17.32
N TRP A 214 12.08 2.26 -16.67
CA TRP A 214 13.21 3.11 -16.30
C TRP A 214 13.92 3.73 -17.52
N ILE A 215 14.06 2.98 -18.62
CA ILE A 215 14.67 3.48 -19.86
C ILE A 215 13.80 4.56 -20.49
N LEU A 216 12.48 4.36 -20.57
CA LEU A 216 11.55 5.38 -21.06
C LEU A 216 11.65 6.66 -20.23
N TRP A 217 11.64 6.53 -18.90
CA TRP A 217 11.78 7.66 -17.98
C TRP A 217 13.10 8.41 -18.17
N ARG A 218 14.21 7.68 -18.28
CA ARG A 218 15.53 8.28 -18.52
C ARG A 218 15.58 8.97 -19.88
N HIS A 219 15.07 8.35 -20.94
CA HIS A 219 15.05 8.93 -22.27
C HIS A 219 14.22 10.22 -22.31
N ARG A 220 13.05 10.23 -21.66
CA ARG A 220 12.26 11.46 -21.46
C ARG A 220 13.06 12.53 -20.72
N ASN A 221 13.73 12.19 -19.63
CA ASN A 221 14.53 13.16 -18.87
C ASN A 221 15.69 13.71 -19.70
N ASP A 222 16.33 12.89 -20.54
CA ASP A 222 17.35 13.36 -21.48
C ASP A 222 16.76 14.33 -22.51
N CYS A 223 15.51 14.13 -22.96
CA CYS A 223 14.84 15.08 -23.85
C CYS A 223 14.59 16.43 -23.16
N VAL A 224 14.11 16.39 -21.91
CA VAL A 224 13.76 17.60 -21.14
C VAL A 224 15.00 18.38 -20.68
N PHE A 225 15.98 17.71 -20.09
CA PHE A 225 17.11 18.38 -19.43
C PHE A 225 18.33 18.58 -20.35
N ASN A 226 18.51 17.70 -21.35
CA ASN A 226 19.66 17.72 -22.24
C ASN A 226 19.31 18.12 -23.69
N GLY A 227 18.05 18.51 -23.94
CA GLY A 227 17.58 18.95 -25.26
C GLY A 227 17.69 17.90 -26.36
N ARG A 228 17.70 16.61 -26.00
CA ARG A 228 17.73 15.52 -27.00
C ARG A 228 16.38 15.39 -27.68
N GLU A 229 16.39 15.04 -28.96
CA GLU A 229 15.17 14.69 -29.68
C GLU A 229 14.69 13.27 -29.31
N PRO A 230 13.36 13.04 -29.30
CA PRO A 230 12.79 11.70 -29.10
C PRO A 230 13.26 10.73 -30.18
N ASN A 231 14.09 9.75 -29.79
CA ASN A 231 14.64 8.77 -30.72
C ASN A 231 14.40 7.35 -30.22
N LEU A 232 13.52 6.63 -30.92
CA LEU A 232 13.13 5.26 -30.57
C LEU A 232 14.30 4.28 -30.68
N ALA A 233 15.17 4.45 -31.69
CA ALA A 233 16.33 3.59 -31.87
C ALA A 233 17.32 3.73 -30.71
N VAL A 234 17.56 4.95 -30.23
CA VAL A 234 18.42 5.19 -29.05
C VAL A 234 17.83 4.53 -27.81
N ALA A 235 16.52 4.70 -27.55
CA ALA A 235 15.86 4.05 -26.42
C ALA A 235 15.96 2.52 -26.49
N LEU A 236 15.76 1.92 -27.68
CA LEU A 236 15.88 0.48 -27.90
C LEU A 236 17.32 -0.03 -27.73
N ILE A 237 18.33 0.73 -28.17
CA ILE A 237 19.74 0.39 -27.96
C ILE A 237 20.09 0.43 -26.47
N LEU A 238 19.66 1.46 -25.75
CA LEU A 238 19.82 1.54 -24.29
C LEU A 238 19.16 0.34 -23.61
N ALA A 239 17.98 -0.05 -24.09
CA ALA A 239 17.29 -1.25 -23.63
C ALA A 239 18.07 -2.55 -23.89
N GLY A 240 18.66 -2.70 -25.07
CA GLY A 240 19.52 -3.84 -25.38
C GLY A 240 20.74 -3.92 -24.46
N ASN A 241 21.46 -2.80 -24.32
CA ASN A 241 22.72 -2.72 -23.57
C ASN A 241 22.53 -2.90 -22.06
N GLU A 242 21.45 -2.38 -21.50
CA GLU A 242 21.19 -2.48 -20.06
C GLU A 242 21.03 -3.94 -19.60
N ARG A 243 20.48 -4.82 -20.45
CA ARG A 243 20.43 -6.27 -20.17
C ARG A 243 21.84 -6.85 -19.99
N SER A 244 22.77 -6.46 -20.86
CA SER A 244 24.16 -6.90 -20.82
C SER A 244 24.91 -6.33 -19.61
N TRP A 245 24.68 -5.06 -19.27
CA TRP A 245 25.35 -4.43 -18.13
C TRP A 245 24.92 -5.02 -16.78
N TRP A 246 23.63 -5.36 -16.62
CA TRP A 246 23.16 -6.01 -15.40
C TRP A 246 23.54 -7.48 -15.31
N SER A 247 23.64 -8.18 -16.44
CA SER A 247 24.25 -9.50 -16.51
C SER A 247 25.71 -9.46 -16.00
N LEU A 248 26.48 -8.45 -16.40
CA LEU A 248 27.87 -8.28 -15.99
C LEU A 248 28.01 -7.84 -14.52
N ALA A 249 27.04 -7.11 -13.98
CA ALA A 249 27.01 -6.64 -12.59
C ALA A 249 26.59 -7.71 -11.56
N GLY A 250 26.53 -8.99 -11.95
CA GLY A 250 26.22 -10.11 -11.05
C GLY A 250 24.74 -10.47 -10.92
N ALA A 251 23.84 -9.82 -11.67
CA ALA A 251 22.43 -10.20 -11.74
C ALA A 251 22.22 -11.33 -12.77
N GLY A 252 22.88 -12.48 -12.57
CA GLY A 252 22.90 -13.60 -13.53
C GLY A 252 21.51 -14.14 -13.92
N ALA A 253 20.49 -13.93 -13.09
CA ALA A 253 19.12 -14.31 -13.38
C ALA A 253 18.49 -13.56 -14.58
N LEU A 254 19.04 -12.39 -14.96
CA LEU A 254 18.63 -11.61 -16.14
C LEU A 254 19.38 -12.02 -17.43
N ALA A 255 20.50 -12.72 -17.29
CA ALA A 255 21.34 -13.20 -18.38
C ALA A 255 20.76 -14.46 -19.06
N ALA A 256 20.00 -15.27 -18.31
CA ALA A 256 19.42 -16.50 -18.81
C ALA A 256 18.26 -16.22 -19.79
N SER A 257 18.56 -16.35 -21.08
CA SER A 257 17.58 -16.50 -22.15
C SER A 257 16.82 -17.83 -21.96
N ALA A 258 15.55 -17.76 -21.59
CA ALA A 258 14.60 -18.82 -21.88
C ALA A 258 13.35 -18.15 -22.47
N ALA A 259 12.99 -18.56 -23.68
CA ALA A 259 11.80 -18.10 -24.38
C ALA A 259 10.60 -18.20 -23.44
N ALA A 260 9.91 -17.08 -23.23
CA ALA A 260 8.64 -17.09 -22.51
C ALA A 260 7.61 -17.71 -23.46
N GLN A 261 7.19 -18.95 -23.18
CA GLN A 261 5.97 -19.48 -23.77
C GLN A 261 4.80 -18.76 -23.07
N ALA A 262 4.17 -17.83 -23.77
CA ALA A 262 2.82 -17.39 -23.41
C ALA A 262 1.85 -18.52 -23.78
N VAL A 263 0.93 -18.83 -22.88
CA VAL A 263 -0.22 -19.69 -23.15
C VAL A 263 -1.42 -18.78 -23.38
N ASP A 264 -2.17 -19.06 -24.44
CA ASP A 264 -3.34 -18.29 -24.94
C ASP A 264 -4.36 -17.93 -23.84
#